data_AF-A0A5J4X1J6-F1
#
_entry.id   AF-A0A5J4X1J6-F1
#
_cell.length_a   1.000
_cell.length_b   1.000
_cell.length_c   1.000
_cell.angle_alpha   90.00
_cell.angle_beta   90.00
_cell.angle_gamma   90.00
#
_symmetry.space_group_name_H-M   'P 1'
#
loop_
_entity.id
_entity.type
_entity.pdbx_description
1 polymer ?
#
loop_
_entity_poly.entity_id
_entity_poly.type
_entity_poly.pdbx_seq_one_letter_code
_entity_poly.pdbx_strand_id
1 'polypeptide(L)'
;MGFRFGLKNFGSKILESITKAADWVAPTFNKVLGTLAAPVSMIHPAIGSAMEVGAKLAAQMEQTVRKDGKDEFIKNTYNGIEIIIHKSDGYVIASKMVMIIKQNFWASPKYASIVGEIMYSINENSQQTHTNFEANINRLIEQLQRENTDYSKTIQQIESRLVPQDKQYDYMYSVELINEDIDGNVYQSCHQRYVK
;
A
#
# COMPACT_ATOMS: atom_id res chain seq x y z
N MET A 1 -3.49 18.92 -5.61
CA MET A 1 -4.92 19.19 -5.34
C MET A 1 -5.82 19.26 -6.59
N GLY A 2 -5.33 19.23 -7.85
CA GLY A 2 -6.16 19.51 -9.04
C GLY A 2 -7.07 18.40 -9.60
N PHE A 3 -6.62 17.14 -9.62
CA PHE A 3 -7.33 16.06 -10.33
C PHE A 3 -8.67 15.67 -9.68
N ARG A 4 -8.71 15.59 -8.34
CA ARG A 4 -9.91 15.20 -7.58
C ARG A 4 -11.02 16.26 -7.58
N PHE A 5 -10.67 17.54 -7.72
CA PHE A 5 -11.64 18.63 -7.83
C PHE A 5 -12.27 18.68 -9.22
N GLY A 6 -11.49 18.44 -10.28
CA GLY A 6 -11.99 18.35 -11.65
C GLY A 6 -13.04 17.26 -11.84
N LEU A 7 -12.82 16.06 -11.28
CA LEU A 7 -13.76 14.94 -11.39
C LEU A 7 -15.07 15.19 -10.63
N LYS A 8 -15.00 15.83 -9.44
CA LYS A 8 -16.20 16.24 -8.68
C LYS A 8 -17.08 17.22 -9.47
N ASN A 9 -16.46 18.20 -10.13
CA ASN A 9 -17.17 19.19 -10.94
C ASN A 9 -17.74 18.61 -12.24
N PHE A 10 -17.07 17.61 -12.82
CA PHE A 10 -17.57 16.89 -13.99
C PHE A 10 -18.84 16.07 -13.67
N GLY A 11 -18.82 15.35 -12.55
CA GLY A 11 -19.98 14.58 -12.08
C GLY A 11 -21.23 15.42 -11.87
N SER A 12 -21.11 16.58 -11.19
CA SER A 12 -22.27 17.48 -10.98
C SER A 12 -22.84 18.03 -12.28
N LYS A 13 -22.00 18.41 -13.27
CA LYS A 13 -22.48 18.95 -14.56
C LYS A 13 -23.24 17.93 -15.40
N ILE A 14 -22.74 16.69 -15.44
CA ILE A 14 -23.42 15.59 -16.14
C ILE A 14 -24.76 15.32 -15.45
N LEU A 15 -24.76 15.24 -14.12
CA LEU A 15 -25.99 14.94 -13.39
C LEU A 15 -27.01 16.06 -13.52
N GLU A 16 -26.62 17.33 -13.40
CA GLU A 16 -27.51 18.48 -13.60
C GLU A 16 -28.16 18.47 -14.99
N SER A 17 -27.38 18.16 -16.02
CA SER A 17 -27.90 18.05 -17.39
C SER A 17 -28.88 16.88 -17.55
N ILE A 18 -28.57 15.73 -16.94
CA ILE A 18 -29.47 14.55 -16.91
C ILE A 18 -30.75 14.89 -16.14
N THR A 19 -30.66 15.57 -15.01
CA THR A 19 -31.81 15.99 -14.20
C THR A 19 -32.72 16.92 -15.00
N LYS A 20 -32.16 17.95 -15.66
CA LYS A 20 -32.94 18.87 -16.51
C LYS A 20 -33.63 18.15 -17.67
N ALA A 21 -32.96 17.19 -18.29
CA ALA A 21 -33.56 16.37 -19.34
C ALA A 21 -34.69 15.47 -18.79
N ALA A 22 -34.49 14.85 -17.63
CA ALA A 22 -35.49 14.03 -16.98
C ALA A 22 -36.72 14.85 -16.56
N ASP A 23 -36.54 16.05 -16.02
CA ASP A 23 -37.62 16.96 -15.64
C ASP A 23 -38.49 17.37 -16.84
N TRP A 24 -37.90 17.49 -18.03
CA TRP A 24 -38.63 17.78 -19.27
C TRP A 24 -39.34 16.55 -19.86
N VAL A 25 -38.67 15.40 -19.88
CA VAL A 25 -39.18 14.18 -20.52
C VAL A 25 -40.22 13.48 -19.66
N ALA A 26 -40.05 13.42 -18.34
CA ALA A 26 -40.89 12.60 -17.46
C ALA A 26 -42.39 13.00 -17.46
N PRO A 27 -42.78 14.29 -17.34
CA PRO A 27 -44.19 14.68 -17.38
C PRO A 27 -44.84 14.39 -18.73
N THR A 28 -44.09 14.64 -19.82
CA THR A 28 -44.54 14.42 -21.19
C THR A 28 -44.74 12.93 -21.47
N PHE A 29 -43.78 12.10 -21.06
CA PHE A 29 -43.82 10.65 -21.24
C PHE A 29 -44.95 10.01 -20.43
N ASN A 30 -45.12 10.40 -19.17
CA ASN A 30 -46.24 9.92 -18.33
C ASN A 30 -47.61 10.28 -18.92
N LYS A 31 -47.73 11.49 -19.48
CA LYS A 31 -48.96 11.93 -20.15
C LYS A 31 -49.25 11.12 -21.41
N VAL A 32 -48.23 10.83 -22.22
CA VAL A 32 -48.36 9.99 -23.43
C VAL A 32 -48.74 8.56 -23.04
N LEU A 33 -48.07 7.96 -22.06
CA LEU A 33 -48.40 6.62 -21.58
C LEU A 33 -49.83 6.54 -21.05
N GLY A 34 -50.25 7.48 -20.20
CA GLY A 34 -51.61 7.49 -19.63
C GLY A 34 -52.70 7.74 -20.67
N THR A 35 -52.46 8.63 -21.64
CA THR A 35 -53.46 8.97 -22.68
C THR A 35 -53.62 7.85 -23.71
N LEU A 36 -52.51 7.17 -24.05
CA LEU A 36 -52.52 6.11 -25.06
C LEU A 36 -52.81 4.73 -24.48
N ALA A 37 -52.69 4.51 -23.16
CA ALA A 37 -52.94 3.21 -22.54
C ALA A 37 -54.32 2.64 -22.88
N ALA A 38 -55.39 3.45 -22.79
CA ALA A 38 -56.75 3.01 -23.10
C ALA A 38 -56.94 2.65 -24.59
N PRO A 39 -56.65 3.53 -25.58
CA PRO A 39 -56.81 3.16 -26.99
C PRO A 39 -55.86 2.04 -27.45
N VAL A 40 -54.64 1.95 -26.89
CA VAL A 40 -53.72 0.85 -27.20
C VAL A 40 -54.20 -0.46 -26.60
N SER A 41 -54.79 -0.46 -25.40
CA SER A 41 -55.38 -1.65 -24.77
C SER A 41 -56.54 -2.23 -25.59
N MET A 42 -57.29 -1.37 -26.30
CA MET A 42 -58.38 -1.81 -27.18
C MET A 42 -57.90 -2.56 -28.42
N ILE A 43 -56.70 -2.26 -28.93
CA ILE A 43 -56.15 -2.86 -30.16
C ILE A 43 -55.14 -3.96 -29.84
N HIS A 44 -54.36 -3.77 -28.76
CA HIS A 44 -53.32 -4.67 -28.28
C HIS A 44 -53.36 -4.74 -26.74
N PRO A 45 -54.21 -5.61 -26.16
CA PRO A 45 -54.44 -5.68 -24.71
C PRO A 45 -53.16 -5.87 -23.89
N ALA A 46 -52.24 -6.74 -24.34
CA ALA A 46 -50.98 -6.97 -23.64
C ALA A 46 -50.08 -5.72 -23.55
N ILE A 47 -50.05 -4.90 -24.61
CA ILE A 47 -49.25 -3.68 -24.66
C ILE A 47 -49.92 -2.58 -23.84
N GLY A 48 -51.24 -2.44 -23.94
CA GLY A 48 -52.01 -1.47 -23.14
C GLY A 48 -51.84 -1.69 -21.63
N SER A 49 -51.95 -2.94 -21.18
CA SER A 49 -51.72 -3.31 -19.77
C SER A 49 -50.29 -2.99 -19.31
N ALA A 50 -49.28 -3.22 -20.16
CA ALA A 50 -47.89 -2.88 -19.84
C ALA A 50 -47.68 -1.35 -19.73
N MET A 51 -48.36 -0.55 -20.58
CA MET A 51 -48.32 0.92 -20.51
C MET A 51 -49.01 1.46 -19.25
N GLU A 52 -50.11 0.85 -18.83
CA GLU A 52 -50.80 1.20 -17.57
C GLU A 52 -49.92 0.91 -16.35
N VAL A 53 -49.27 -0.27 -16.32
CA VAL A 53 -48.29 -0.62 -15.28
C VAL A 53 -47.11 0.36 -15.30
N GLY A 54 -46.59 0.71 -16.47
CA GLY A 54 -45.51 1.68 -16.62
C GLY A 54 -45.88 3.07 -16.09
N ALA A 55 -47.07 3.58 -16.42
CA ALA A 55 -47.57 4.86 -15.90
C ALA A 55 -47.75 4.84 -14.37
N LYS A 56 -48.27 3.72 -13.82
CA LYS A 56 -48.42 3.54 -12.38
C LYS A 56 -47.07 3.48 -11.66
N LEU A 57 -46.09 2.75 -12.20
CA LEU A 57 -44.73 2.67 -11.65
C LEU A 57 -44.02 4.02 -11.70
N ALA A 58 -44.17 4.78 -12.79
CA ALA A 58 -43.61 6.12 -12.89
C ALA A 58 -44.23 7.10 -11.89
N ALA A 59 -45.52 6.97 -11.60
CA ALA A 59 -46.19 7.72 -10.53
C ALA A 59 -45.78 7.27 -9.11
N GLN A 60 -45.31 6.03 -8.95
CA GLN A 60 -44.85 5.45 -7.69
C GLN A 60 -43.37 5.70 -7.39
N MET A 61 -42.60 6.34 -8.28
CA MET A 61 -41.22 6.71 -7.97
C MET A 61 -41.21 7.65 -6.76
N GLU A 62 -40.69 7.19 -5.63
CA GLU A 62 -40.72 7.95 -4.37
C GLU A 62 -39.53 8.92 -4.32
N GLN A 63 -39.66 10.03 -5.03
CA GLN A 63 -38.75 11.17 -4.88
C GLN A 63 -39.12 11.90 -3.59
N THR A 64 -38.31 11.74 -2.55
CA THR A 64 -38.54 12.46 -1.29
C THR A 64 -37.71 13.74 -1.28
N VAL A 65 -38.37 14.87 -1.05
CA VAL A 65 -37.71 16.15 -0.80
C VAL A 65 -37.58 16.32 0.70
N ARG A 66 -36.35 16.40 1.20
CA ARG A 66 -36.05 16.74 2.59
C ARG A 66 -35.65 18.19 2.67
N LYS A 67 -36.25 18.93 3.60
CA LYS A 67 -35.88 20.32 3.89
C LYS A 67 -35.07 20.34 5.17
N ASP A 68 -33.90 20.97 5.12
CA ASP A 68 -33.07 21.25 6.28
C ASP A 68 -32.81 22.77 6.32
N GLY A 69 -33.60 23.48 7.13
CA GLY A 69 -33.60 24.94 7.12
C GLY A 69 -34.02 25.51 5.75
N LYS A 70 -33.09 26.24 5.09
CA LYS A 70 -33.29 26.81 3.74
C LYS A 70 -32.89 25.85 2.61
N ASP A 71 -32.23 24.75 2.94
CA ASP A 71 -31.68 23.83 1.96
C ASP A 71 -32.68 22.71 1.67
N GLU A 72 -32.83 22.38 0.39
CA GLU A 72 -33.69 21.30 -0.07
C GLU A 72 -32.82 20.18 -0.68
N PHE A 73 -33.10 18.94 -0.30
CA PHE A 73 -32.38 17.76 -0.78
C PHE A 73 -33.36 16.80 -1.46
N ILE A 74 -33.03 16.39 -2.67
CA ILE A 74 -33.73 15.34 -3.41
C ILE A 74 -33.06 14.02 -3.06
N LYS A 75 -33.84 13.07 -2.52
CA LYS A 75 -33.39 11.70 -2.26
C LYS A 75 -34.10 10.74 -3.20
N ASN A 76 -33.30 10.02 -3.98
CA ASN A 76 -33.74 8.93 -4.84
C ASN A 76 -33.09 7.63 -4.38
N THR A 77 -33.85 6.53 -4.38
CA THR A 77 -33.33 5.21 -4.02
C THR A 77 -33.50 4.27 -5.21
N TYR A 78 -32.42 3.67 -5.68
CA TYR A 78 -32.44 2.69 -6.75
C TYR A 78 -31.70 1.43 -6.30
N ASN A 79 -32.38 0.28 -6.28
CA ASN A 79 -31.81 -1.01 -5.84
C ASN A 79 -31.09 -0.94 -4.48
N GLY A 80 -31.65 -0.20 -3.51
CA GLY A 80 -31.07 0.00 -2.17
C GLY A 80 -29.94 1.02 -2.09
N ILE A 81 -29.54 1.62 -3.22
CA ILE A 81 -28.56 2.70 -3.27
C ILE A 81 -29.28 4.04 -3.18
N GLU A 82 -29.00 4.79 -2.12
CA GLU A 82 -29.52 6.14 -1.94
C GLU A 82 -28.61 7.17 -2.61
N ILE A 83 -29.20 7.99 -3.48
CA ILE A 83 -28.59 9.16 -4.12
C ILE A 83 -29.27 10.38 -3.52
N ILE A 84 -28.48 11.26 -2.89
CA ILE A 84 -28.97 12.51 -2.31
C ILE A 84 -28.34 13.67 -3.08
N ILE A 85 -29.18 14.57 -3.58
CA ILE A 85 -28.78 15.72 -4.39
C ILE A 85 -29.24 16.98 -3.65
N HIS A 86 -28.33 17.91 -3.42
CA HIS A 86 -28.67 19.24 -2.92
C HIS A 86 -29.28 20.07 -4.06
N LYS A 87 -30.48 20.59 -3.86
CA LYS A 87 -31.30 21.17 -4.93
C LYS A 87 -30.80 22.53 -5.39
N SER A 88 -30.14 23.30 -4.52
CA SER A 88 -29.70 24.65 -4.84
C SER A 88 -28.46 24.70 -5.75
N ASP A 89 -27.55 23.73 -5.63
CA ASP A 89 -26.28 23.69 -6.35
C ASP A 89 -26.03 22.37 -7.13
N GLY A 90 -26.93 21.39 -7.02
CA GLY A 90 -26.78 20.09 -7.67
C GLY A 90 -25.68 19.20 -7.07
N TYR A 91 -25.20 19.50 -5.86
CA TYR A 91 -24.15 18.72 -5.23
C TYR A 91 -24.65 17.33 -4.81
N VAL A 92 -23.89 16.29 -5.17
CA VAL A 92 -24.24 14.89 -4.89
C VAL A 92 -23.57 14.41 -3.62
N ILE A 93 -24.37 13.98 -2.64
CA ILE A 93 -23.89 13.34 -1.43
C ILE A 93 -23.83 11.83 -1.69
N ALA A 94 -22.62 11.32 -1.94
CA ALA A 94 -22.36 9.92 -2.29
C ALA A 94 -21.79 9.06 -1.15
N SER A 95 -21.84 9.52 0.11
CA SER A 95 -21.18 8.86 1.24
C SER A 95 -21.59 7.40 1.43
N LYS A 96 -22.90 7.08 1.29
CA LYS A 96 -23.41 5.71 1.36
C LYS A 96 -22.91 4.84 0.20
N MET A 97 -22.88 5.39 -1.01
CA MET A 97 -22.34 4.72 -2.20
C MET A 97 -20.86 4.36 -2.02
N VAL A 98 -20.06 5.32 -1.54
CA VAL A 98 -18.63 5.11 -1.26
C VAL A 98 -18.42 4.04 -0.19
N MET A 99 -19.25 4.00 0.85
CA MET A 99 -19.18 2.99 1.89
C MET A 99 -19.45 1.58 1.33
N ILE A 100 -20.51 1.41 0.55
CA ILE A 100 -20.87 0.13 -0.08
C ILE A 100 -19.77 -0.35 -1.03
N ILE A 101 -19.26 0.54 -1.89
CA ILE A 101 -18.18 0.21 -2.83
C ILE A 101 -16.94 -0.25 -2.08
N LYS A 102 -16.56 0.45 -1.00
CA LYS A 102 -15.44 0.05 -0.15
C LYS A 102 -15.69 -1.35 0.41
N GLN A 103 -16.81 -1.59 1.07
CA GLN A 103 -17.10 -2.87 1.72
C GLN A 103 -17.04 -4.04 0.74
N ASN A 104 -17.66 -3.88 -0.43
CA ASN A 104 -17.66 -4.90 -1.48
C ASN A 104 -16.28 -5.12 -2.11
N PHE A 105 -15.46 -4.07 -2.20
CA PHE A 105 -14.09 -4.18 -2.71
C PHE A 105 -13.21 -5.03 -1.78
N TRP A 106 -13.27 -4.79 -0.46
CA TRP A 106 -12.53 -5.57 0.53
C TRP A 106 -13.04 -7.02 0.65
N ALA A 107 -14.33 -7.24 0.45
CA ALA A 107 -14.94 -8.58 0.46
C ALA A 107 -14.72 -9.38 -0.84
N SER A 108 -14.07 -8.79 -1.85
CA SER A 108 -13.84 -9.46 -3.14
C SER A 108 -12.86 -10.63 -3.00
N PRO A 109 -13.20 -11.85 -3.46
CA PRO A 109 -12.28 -12.99 -3.44
C PRO A 109 -10.98 -12.74 -4.21
N LYS A 110 -11.05 -12.00 -5.32
CA LYS A 110 -9.87 -11.62 -6.11
C LYS A 110 -8.94 -10.70 -5.32
N TYR A 111 -9.51 -9.74 -4.60
CA TYR A 111 -8.73 -8.83 -3.76
C TYR A 111 -8.08 -9.57 -2.60
N ALA A 112 -8.84 -10.45 -1.92
CA ALA A 112 -8.32 -11.29 -0.85
C ALA A 112 -7.16 -12.20 -1.29
N SER A 113 -7.25 -12.79 -2.49
CA SER A 113 -6.17 -13.60 -3.07
C SER A 113 -4.89 -12.80 -3.25
N ILE A 114 -4.98 -11.61 -3.88
CA ILE A 114 -3.83 -10.74 -4.15
C ILE A 114 -3.16 -10.29 -2.85
N VAL A 115 -3.95 -9.89 -1.86
CA VAL A 115 -3.41 -9.48 -0.55
C VAL A 115 -2.75 -10.67 0.16
N GLY A 116 -3.34 -11.86 0.05
CA GLY A 116 -2.76 -13.10 0.58
C GLY A 116 -1.39 -13.43 -0.01
N GLU A 117 -1.26 -13.33 -1.34
CA GLU A 117 0.02 -13.53 -2.04
C GLU A 117 1.09 -12.54 -1.55
N ILE A 118 0.74 -11.25 -1.46
CA ILE A 118 1.66 -10.22 -0.97
C ILE A 118 2.08 -10.51 0.48
N MET A 119 1.14 -10.87 1.36
CA MET A 119 1.41 -11.21 2.75
C MET A 119 2.36 -12.40 2.85
N TYR A 120 2.14 -13.43 2.04
CA TYR A 120 3.00 -14.61 1.99
C TYR A 120 4.41 -14.26 1.52
N SER A 121 4.56 -13.51 0.42
CA SER A 121 5.86 -13.08 -0.10
C SER A 121 6.64 -12.20 0.89
N ILE A 122 5.97 -11.30 1.61
CA ILE A 122 6.61 -10.49 2.67
C ILE A 122 7.11 -11.38 3.81
N ASN A 123 6.28 -12.32 4.25
CA ASN A 123 6.62 -13.23 5.33
C ASN A 123 7.79 -14.15 4.96
N GLU A 124 7.79 -14.69 3.74
CA GLU A 124 8.87 -15.53 3.23
C GLU A 124 10.19 -14.75 3.12
N ASN A 125 10.17 -13.55 2.51
CA ASN A 125 11.36 -12.71 2.40
C ASN A 125 11.94 -12.32 3.76
N SER A 126 11.06 -12.05 4.74
CA SER A 126 11.48 -11.72 6.11
C SER A 126 12.17 -12.91 6.78
N GLN A 127 11.62 -14.12 6.64
CA GLN A 127 12.25 -15.34 7.15
C GLN A 127 13.59 -15.63 6.47
N GLN A 128 13.66 -15.52 5.14
CA GLN A 128 14.91 -15.72 4.39
C GLN A 128 15.99 -14.72 4.81
N THR A 129 15.62 -13.46 5.08
CA THR A 129 16.58 -12.44 5.54
C THR A 129 17.11 -12.78 6.92
N HIS A 130 16.26 -13.23 7.84
CA HIS A 130 16.66 -13.65 9.18
C HIS A 130 17.59 -14.88 9.15
N THR A 131 17.23 -15.93 8.41
CA THR A 131 18.05 -17.15 8.34
C THR A 131 19.41 -16.88 7.70
N ASN A 132 19.47 -16.05 6.65
CA ASN A 132 20.73 -15.64 6.03
C ASN A 132 21.62 -14.85 7.00
N PHE A 133 21.05 -13.97 7.81
CA PHE A 133 21.79 -13.21 8.82
C PHE A 133 22.36 -14.14 9.91
N GLU A 134 21.56 -15.05 10.45
CA GLU A 134 21.99 -16.03 11.45
C GLU A 134 23.11 -16.95 10.90
N ALA A 135 22.95 -17.44 9.67
CA ALA A 135 23.97 -18.26 9.01
C ALA A 135 25.30 -17.51 8.87
N ASN A 136 25.26 -16.22 8.53
CA ASN A 136 26.46 -15.39 8.42
C ASN A 136 27.13 -15.16 9.78
N ILE A 137 26.35 -14.91 10.84
CA ILE A 137 26.88 -14.79 12.21
C ILE A 137 27.58 -16.08 12.63
N ASN A 138 26.91 -17.23 12.46
CA ASN A 138 27.46 -18.51 12.88
C ASN A 138 28.79 -18.80 12.15
N ARG A 139 28.87 -18.53 10.85
CA ARG A 139 30.11 -18.69 10.07
C ARG A 139 31.24 -17.80 10.58
N LEU A 140 30.95 -16.54 10.93
CA LEU A 140 31.95 -15.61 11.45
C LEU A 140 32.43 -16.01 12.85
N ILE A 141 31.53 -16.47 13.72
CA ILE A 141 31.87 -16.99 15.06
C ILE A 141 32.81 -18.18 14.93
N GLU A 142 32.49 -19.14 14.06
CA GLU A 142 33.33 -20.33 13.83
C GLU A 142 34.72 -19.97 13.25
N GLN A 143 34.80 -18.94 12.41
CA GLN A 143 36.08 -18.44 11.90
C GLN A 143 36.92 -17.84 13.03
N LEU A 144 36.35 -16.90 13.80
CA LEU A 144 37.05 -16.26 14.93
C LEU A 144 37.47 -17.25 16.01
N GLN A 145 36.66 -18.28 16.28
CA GLN A 145 37.01 -19.34 17.22
C GLN A 145 38.20 -20.16 16.74
N ARG A 146 38.26 -20.48 15.44
CA ARG A 146 39.39 -21.18 14.84
C ARG A 146 40.66 -20.35 14.89
N GLU A 147 40.59 -19.07 14.51
CA GLU A 147 41.72 -18.15 14.56
C GLU A 147 42.27 -17.99 15.99
N ASN A 148 41.40 -17.76 16.98
CA ASN A 148 41.82 -17.67 18.39
C ASN A 148 42.44 -18.98 18.91
N THR A 149 41.91 -20.13 18.49
CA THR A 149 42.47 -21.42 18.86
C THR A 149 43.87 -21.60 18.27
N ASP A 150 44.07 -21.17 17.02
CA ASP A 150 45.36 -21.26 16.34
C ASP A 150 46.39 -20.32 16.99
N TYR A 151 46.03 -19.05 17.22
CA TYR A 151 46.87 -18.10 17.96
C TYR A 151 47.25 -18.61 19.34
N SER A 152 46.30 -19.22 20.06
CA SER A 152 46.60 -19.82 21.36
C SER A 152 47.61 -20.96 21.27
N LYS A 153 47.56 -21.80 20.23
CA LYS A 153 48.55 -22.87 20.01
C LYS A 153 49.92 -22.29 19.69
N THR A 154 49.98 -21.27 18.83
CA THR A 154 51.24 -20.57 18.51
C THR A 154 51.87 -19.99 19.77
N ILE A 155 51.09 -19.27 20.60
CA ILE A 155 51.59 -18.68 21.85
C ILE A 155 52.12 -19.76 22.80
N GLN A 156 51.44 -20.91 22.92
CA GLN A 156 51.91 -22.02 23.75
C GLN A 156 53.22 -22.64 23.27
N GLN A 157 53.51 -22.55 21.97
CA GLN A 157 54.74 -23.06 21.36
C GLN A 157 55.90 -22.06 21.41
N ILE A 158 55.66 -20.80 21.79
CA ILE A 158 56.74 -19.81 21.99
C ILE A 158 57.46 -20.14 23.30
N GLU A 159 58.72 -20.56 23.21
CA GLU A 159 59.58 -20.74 24.39
C GLU A 159 59.96 -19.39 25.01
N SER A 160 59.85 -19.29 26.35
CA SER A 160 60.27 -18.10 27.08
C SER A 160 61.79 -17.95 27.03
N ARG A 161 62.30 -16.93 26.33
CA ARG A 161 63.73 -16.57 26.39
C ARG A 161 64.06 -15.81 27.67
N LEU A 162 65.12 -16.21 28.37
CA LEU A 162 65.64 -15.44 29.52
C LEU A 162 66.26 -14.14 29.02
N VAL A 163 65.86 -13.02 29.62
CA VAL A 163 66.44 -11.72 29.33
C VAL A 163 67.91 -11.71 29.81
N PRO A 164 68.90 -11.44 28.94
CA PRO A 164 70.30 -11.35 29.37
C PRO A 164 70.46 -10.28 30.46
N GLN A 165 71.20 -10.62 31.52
CA GLN A 165 71.20 -9.91 32.79
C GLN A 165 71.73 -8.46 32.72
N ASP A 166 72.52 -8.15 31.69
CA ASP A 166 73.10 -6.84 31.38
C ASP A 166 72.23 -5.99 30.42
N LYS A 167 71.16 -6.56 29.87
CA LYS A 167 70.28 -5.96 28.85
C LYS A 167 68.83 -5.79 29.31
N GLN A 168 68.58 -5.96 30.61
CA GLN A 168 67.24 -6.06 31.19
C GLN A 168 66.38 -4.80 31.06
N TYR A 169 67.00 -3.62 30.85
CA TYR A 169 66.32 -2.34 30.63
C TYR A 169 66.32 -1.87 29.17
N ASP A 170 67.02 -2.58 28.27
CA ASP A 170 67.22 -2.21 26.85
C ASP A 170 66.09 -2.76 25.95
N TYR A 171 65.51 -3.91 26.33
CA TYR A 171 64.46 -4.59 25.59
C TYR A 171 63.11 -4.49 26.31
N MET A 172 62.52 -3.29 26.38
CA MET A 172 61.10 -3.21 26.76
C MET A 172 60.17 -3.47 25.56
N TYR A 173 60.63 -3.30 24.31
CA TYR A 173 59.82 -3.59 23.11
C TYR A 173 60.73 -3.82 21.90
N SER A 174 61.00 -5.08 21.56
CA SER A 174 61.25 -5.43 20.15
C SER A 174 60.76 -6.85 19.87
N VAL A 175 59.63 -6.92 19.16
CA VAL A 175 59.22 -8.11 18.42
C VAL A 175 59.98 -8.04 17.11
N GLU A 176 61.13 -8.70 17.03
CA GLU A 176 61.80 -8.91 15.74
C GLU A 176 61.06 -10.03 15.01
N LEU A 177 60.43 -9.69 13.90
CA LEU A 177 59.97 -10.66 12.92
C LEU A 177 61.20 -11.26 12.26
N ILE A 178 61.36 -12.57 12.42
CA ILE A 178 62.37 -13.34 11.71
C ILE A 178 61.93 -13.37 10.23
N ASN A 179 62.41 -12.40 9.44
CA ASN A 179 62.42 -12.54 8.00
C ASN A 179 63.72 -13.26 7.67
N GLU A 180 63.61 -14.58 7.50
CA GLU A 180 64.58 -15.32 6.72
C GLU A 180 64.61 -14.70 5.32
N ASP A 181 65.73 -14.07 4.98
CA ASP A 181 66.13 -13.99 3.59
C ASP A 181 67.57 -14.50 3.47
N ILE A 182 67.72 -15.38 2.50
CA ILE A 182 68.93 -16.05 2.08
C ILE A 182 69.83 -14.95 1.47
N ASP A 183 71.13 -15.02 1.71
CA ASP A 183 72.15 -14.08 1.17
C ASP A 183 72.38 -12.76 1.94
N GLY A 184 72.79 -12.88 3.20
CA GLY A 184 74.09 -12.34 3.66
C GLY A 184 74.48 -10.87 3.39
N ASN A 185 73.56 -9.90 3.26
CA ASN A 185 73.92 -8.48 3.18
C ASN A 185 73.10 -7.59 4.13
N VAL A 186 73.83 -6.95 5.05
CA VAL A 186 73.33 -6.05 6.09
C VAL A 186 72.96 -4.71 5.46
N TYR A 187 71.67 -4.36 5.45
CA TYR A 187 71.24 -2.97 5.30
C TYR A 187 71.01 -2.35 6.68
N GLN A 188 71.84 -1.36 6.98
CA GLN A 188 71.93 -0.66 8.25
C GLN A 188 70.73 0.31 8.42
N SER A 189 69.80 -0.03 9.32
CA SER A 189 68.70 0.88 9.67
C SER A 189 69.16 1.94 10.67
N CYS A 190 69.09 3.20 10.23
CA CYS A 190 69.45 4.39 10.97
C CYS A 190 68.52 4.59 12.17
N HIS A 191 69.03 4.47 13.41
CA HIS A 191 68.29 4.85 14.61
C HIS A 191 68.30 6.36 14.77
N GLN A 192 67.16 6.99 14.46
CA GLN A 192 66.90 8.39 14.79
C GLN A 192 66.67 8.49 16.31
N ARG A 193 67.71 8.96 16.99
CA ARG A 193 67.81 9.15 18.44
C ARG A 193 66.95 10.34 18.85
N TYR A 194 65.83 10.10 19.52
CA TYR A 194 65.18 11.12 20.36
C TYR A 194 65.69 10.98 21.79
N VAL A 195 66.58 11.89 22.16
CA VAL A 195 66.90 12.21 23.56
C VAL A 195 65.77 13.07 24.10
N LYS A 196 65.37 12.79 25.34
CA LYS A 196 64.31 13.42 26.15
C LYS A 196 63.96 14.87 25.83
#